data_AF-A0A4D6NRI1-F1
#
_entry.id   AF-A0A4D6NRI1-F1
#
_cell.length_a   1.000
_cell.length_b   1.000
_cell.length_c   1.000
_cell.angle_alpha   90.00
_cell.angle_beta   90.00
_cell.angle_gamma   90.00
#
_symmetry.space_group_name_H-M   'P 1'
#
loop_
_entity.id
_entity.type
_entity.pdbx_description
1 polymer ?
#
loop_
_entity_poly.entity_id
_entity_poly.type
_entity_poly.pdbx_seq_one_letter_code
_entity_poly.pdbx_strand_id
1 'polypeptide(L)'
;MFEECVAPLVDGLFQGYNATVLAYGQTGSGKTYTMGTGFKDGFQTGIIPQVMNVLFSKIGTLKHQIDFQLHVSFIEILKEEVRDLLDPSSVSKPETANGHSGKMTTPGKPPIQIRETSNGVITLAGSTEVSVTTLKEMAACLEQGSLSRATGSTNMNNQSRLTIHFSSLL
;
A
#
# COMPACT_ATOMS: atom_id res chain seq x y z
N MET A 1 -11.65 -17.19 -5.49
CA MET A 1 -11.27 -15.93 -4.78
C MET A 1 -10.67 -14.88 -5.71
N PHE A 2 -9.44 -15.01 -6.23
CA PHE A 2 -8.88 -13.97 -7.13
C PHE A 2 -9.70 -13.82 -8.42
N GLU A 3 -9.85 -14.90 -9.18
CA GLU A 3 -10.58 -14.90 -10.46
C GLU A 3 -12.01 -14.39 -10.33
N GLU A 4 -12.73 -14.81 -9.29
CA GLU A 4 -14.16 -14.50 -9.14
C GLU A 4 -14.42 -13.12 -8.54
N CYS A 5 -13.56 -12.64 -7.64
CA CYS A 5 -13.85 -11.43 -6.84
C CYS A 5 -12.94 -10.26 -7.17
N VAL A 6 -11.71 -10.50 -7.65
CA VAL A 6 -10.68 -9.47 -7.80
C VAL A 6 -10.38 -9.18 -9.27
N ALA A 7 -10.30 -10.19 -10.13
CA ALA A 7 -10.05 -9.98 -11.55
C ALA A 7 -11.05 -8.99 -12.21
N PRO A 8 -12.38 -9.05 -11.94
CA PRO A 8 -13.33 -8.06 -12.47
C PRO A 8 -13.09 -6.63 -11.98
N LEU A 9 -12.53 -6.47 -10.77
CA LEU A 9 -12.17 -5.15 -10.24
C LEU A 9 -10.97 -4.57 -10.99
N VAL A 10 -10.00 -5.42 -11.35
CA VAL A 10 -8.87 -5.00 -12.20
C VAL A 10 -9.38 -4.58 -13.57
N ASP A 11 -10.35 -5.30 -14.15
CA ASP A 11 -10.99 -4.86 -15.40
C ASP A 11 -11.66 -3.49 -15.27
N GLY A 12 -12.32 -3.22 -14.15
CA GLY A 12 -12.92 -1.92 -13.84
C GLY A 12 -11.90 -0.78 -13.77
N LEU A 13 -10.69 -1.03 -13.24
CA LEU A 13 -9.62 -0.03 -13.22
C LEU A 13 -9.27 0.46 -14.63
N PHE A 14 -9.18 -0.44 -15.61
CA PHE A 14 -8.90 -0.07 -17.01
C PHE A 14 -10.07 0.61 -17.72
N GLN A 15 -11.25 0.64 -17.10
CA GLN A 15 -12.42 1.40 -17.57
C GLN A 15 -12.55 2.76 -16.86
N GLY A 16 -11.60 3.10 -15.98
CA GLY A 16 -11.60 4.36 -15.22
C GLY A 16 -12.40 4.32 -13.92
N TYR A 17 -12.79 3.13 -13.42
CA TYR A 17 -13.44 2.98 -12.13
C TYR A 17 -12.45 2.76 -10.99
N ASN A 18 -12.79 3.22 -9.79
CA ASN A 18 -12.05 2.92 -8.58
C ASN A 18 -12.37 1.49 -8.09
N ALA A 19 -11.34 0.78 -7.62
CA ALA A 19 -11.49 -0.55 -7.02
C ALA A 19 -10.94 -0.58 -5.59
N THR A 20 -11.56 -1.35 -4.71
CA THR A 20 -11.07 -1.54 -3.34
C THR A 20 -11.30 -2.98 -2.89
N VAL A 21 -10.26 -3.61 -2.35
CA VAL A 21 -10.33 -4.96 -1.76
C VAL A 21 -9.95 -4.86 -0.29
N LEU A 22 -10.81 -5.39 0.58
CA LEU A 22 -10.61 -5.40 2.03
C LEU A 22 -10.58 -6.84 2.55
N ALA A 23 -9.55 -7.16 3.35
CA ALA A 23 -9.51 -8.39 4.12
C ALA A 23 -9.87 -8.10 5.58
N TYR A 24 -10.94 -8.73 6.08
CA TYR A 24 -11.40 -8.58 7.45
C TYR A 24 -11.45 -9.94 8.17
N GLY A 25 -11.37 -9.93 9.49
CA GLY A 25 -11.36 -11.15 10.31
C GLY A 25 -10.55 -10.98 11.60
N GLN A 26 -10.70 -11.92 12.52
CA GLN A 26 -9.96 -11.92 13.80
C GLN A 26 -8.45 -12.11 13.62
N THR A 27 -7.66 -11.81 14.63
CA THR A 27 -6.21 -12.09 14.64
C THR A 27 -5.96 -13.59 14.44
N GLY A 28 -4.96 -13.91 13.61
CA GLY A 28 -4.66 -15.29 13.22
C GLY A 28 -5.52 -15.86 12.08
N SER A 29 -6.54 -15.15 11.59
CA SER A 29 -7.43 -15.64 10.52
C SER A 29 -6.82 -15.64 9.11
N GLY A 30 -5.52 -15.42 8.95
CA GLY A 30 -4.86 -15.44 7.65
C GLY A 30 -5.07 -14.22 6.75
N LYS A 31 -5.46 -13.05 7.28
CA LYS A 31 -5.60 -11.80 6.48
C LYS A 31 -4.33 -11.43 5.72
N THR A 32 -3.20 -11.35 6.42
CA THR A 32 -1.88 -11.04 5.84
C THR A 32 -1.47 -12.08 4.79
N TYR A 33 -1.81 -13.34 5.05
CA TYR A 33 -1.56 -14.45 4.12
C TYR A 33 -2.38 -14.30 2.84
N THR A 34 -3.68 -14.03 2.98
CA THR A 34 -4.60 -13.84 1.85
C THR A 34 -4.20 -12.64 1.00
N MET A 35 -3.89 -11.49 1.62
CA MET A 35 -3.48 -10.30 0.88
C MET A 35 -2.08 -10.40 0.26
N GLY A 36 -1.20 -11.24 0.82
CA GLY A 36 0.17 -11.44 0.30
C GLY A 36 1.18 -10.38 0.75
N THR A 37 1.01 -9.80 1.94
CA THR A 37 1.92 -8.77 2.46
C THR A 37 2.92 -9.28 3.50
N GLY A 38 3.03 -10.60 3.69
CA GLY A 38 3.98 -11.16 4.64
C GLY A 38 5.43 -11.17 4.10
N PHE A 39 6.40 -11.30 5.01
CA PHE A 39 7.84 -11.22 4.71
C PHE A 39 8.48 -12.55 4.23
N LYS A 40 7.71 -13.62 3.95
CA LYS A 40 8.26 -14.96 3.62
C LYS A 40 7.98 -15.37 2.17
N ASP A 41 8.87 -16.16 1.58
CA ASP A 41 8.84 -16.59 0.16
C ASP A 41 7.56 -17.28 -0.35
N GLY A 42 6.57 -17.56 0.51
CA GLY A 42 5.30 -18.19 0.14
C GLY A 42 4.17 -17.24 -0.28
N PHE A 43 4.36 -15.91 -0.27
CA PHE A 43 3.28 -14.95 -0.51
C PHE A 43 3.06 -14.56 -1.98
N GLN A 44 3.79 -15.16 -2.92
CA GLN A 44 3.63 -14.89 -4.36
C GLN A 44 2.24 -15.24 -4.93
N THR A 45 1.41 -15.94 -4.15
CA THR A 45 0.03 -16.31 -4.48
C THR A 45 -1.01 -15.44 -3.77
N GLY A 46 -0.62 -14.42 -3.00
CA GLY A 46 -1.57 -13.51 -2.36
C GLY A 46 -2.30 -12.63 -3.38
N ILE A 47 -3.39 -11.98 -2.93
CA ILE A 47 -4.19 -11.10 -3.80
C ILE A 47 -3.35 -9.96 -4.40
N ILE A 48 -2.48 -9.31 -3.62
CA ILE A 48 -1.71 -8.16 -4.12
C ILE A 48 -0.72 -8.58 -5.22
N PRO A 49 0.15 -9.59 -5.03
CA PRO A 49 1.03 -10.05 -6.12
C PRO A 49 0.28 -10.52 -7.37
N GLN A 50 -0.88 -11.17 -7.22
CA GLN A 50 -1.71 -11.54 -8.37
C GLN A 50 -2.27 -10.32 -9.11
N VAL A 51 -2.77 -9.30 -8.38
CA VAL A 51 -3.21 -8.03 -8.97
C VAL A 51 -2.06 -7.36 -9.72
N MET A 52 -0.87 -7.31 -9.14
CA MET A 52 0.32 -6.73 -9.78
C MET A 52 0.63 -7.43 -11.11
N ASN A 53 0.64 -8.77 -11.14
CA ASN A 53 0.90 -9.54 -12.36
C ASN A 53 -0.13 -9.25 -13.45
N VAL A 54 -1.43 -9.27 -13.12
CA VAL A 54 -2.50 -9.01 -14.09
C VAL A 54 -2.48 -7.55 -14.57
N LEU A 55 -2.22 -6.61 -13.67
CA LEU A 55 -2.10 -5.18 -13.97
C LEU A 55 -1.00 -4.93 -15.01
N PHE A 56 0.21 -5.42 -14.75
CA PHE A 56 1.34 -5.24 -15.68
C PHE A 56 1.16 -6.04 -16.98
N SER A 57 0.51 -7.21 -16.95
CA SER A 57 0.14 -7.94 -18.16
C SER A 57 -0.77 -7.11 -19.06
N LYS A 58 -1.83 -6.51 -18.50
CA LYS A 58 -2.79 -5.67 -19.24
C LYS A 58 -2.16 -4.38 -19.75
N ILE A 59 -1.35 -3.70 -18.93
CA ILE A 59 -0.55 -2.54 -19.38
C ILE A 59 0.31 -2.94 -20.58
N GLY A 60 0.99 -4.09 -20.50
CA GLY A 60 1.81 -4.61 -21.60
C GLY A 60 1.04 -4.84 -22.91
N THR A 61 -0.20 -5.32 -22.83
CA THR A 61 -1.10 -5.49 -23.99
C THR A 61 -1.59 -4.17 -24.56
N LEU A 62 -1.80 -3.15 -23.72
CA LEU A 62 -2.41 -1.87 -24.10
C LEU A 62 -1.40 -0.74 -24.36
N LYS A 63 -0.12 -0.95 -24.08
CA LYS A 63 0.95 0.08 -24.14
C LYS A 63 1.11 0.82 -25.48
N HIS A 64 0.58 0.28 -26.57
CA HIS A 64 0.63 0.91 -27.90
C HIS A 64 -0.61 1.74 -28.22
N GLN A 65 -1.63 1.68 -27.37
CA GLN A 65 -2.92 2.35 -27.54
C GLN A 65 -3.09 3.48 -26.53
N ILE A 66 -2.58 3.30 -25.32
CA ILE A 66 -2.77 4.19 -24.17
C ILE A 66 -1.45 4.29 -23.40
N ASP A 67 -1.11 5.51 -22.98
CA ASP A 67 0.00 5.75 -22.06
C ASP A 67 -0.46 5.53 -20.62
N PHE A 68 0.34 4.79 -19.84
CA PHE A 68 0.02 4.48 -18.45
C PHE A 68 1.03 5.14 -17.51
N GLN A 69 0.52 5.77 -16.45
CA GLN A 69 1.30 6.20 -15.30
C GLN A 69 0.80 5.49 -14.06
N LEU A 70 1.68 4.77 -13.39
CA LEU A 70 1.35 4.03 -12.17
C LEU A 70 2.12 4.62 -10.99
N HIS A 71 1.37 4.99 -9.95
CA HIS A 71 1.91 5.47 -8.69
C HIS A 71 1.42 4.56 -7.56
N VAL A 72 2.31 4.28 -6.60
CA VAL A 72 2.03 3.39 -5.47
C VAL A 72 2.35 4.09 -4.16
N SER A 73 1.41 3.98 -3.22
CA SER A 73 1.60 4.34 -1.82
C SER A 73 1.32 3.13 -0.92
N PHE A 74 2.05 3.03 0.19
CA PHE A 74 1.81 1.99 1.19
C PHE A 74 1.71 2.63 2.57
N ILE A 75 0.49 2.65 3.11
CA ILE A 75 0.15 3.34 4.34
C ILE A 75 -0.35 2.34 5.37
N GLU A 76 0.08 2.51 6.62
CA GLU A 76 -0.48 1.82 7.79
C GLU A 76 -1.22 2.81 8.68
N ILE A 77 -2.40 2.40 9.14
CA ILE A 77 -3.11 3.09 10.22
C ILE A 77 -3.07 2.17 11.43
N LEU A 78 -2.36 2.59 12.48
CA LEU A 78 -2.24 1.85 13.74
C LEU A 78 -2.48 2.79 14.92
N LYS A 79 -3.47 2.48 15.76
CA LYS A 79 -3.87 3.31 16.90
C LYS A 79 -4.17 4.76 16.50
N GLU A 80 -4.93 4.94 15.42
CA GLU A 80 -5.31 6.25 14.85
C GLU A 80 -4.16 7.08 14.26
N GLU A 81 -2.92 6.58 14.33
CA GLU A 81 -1.76 7.20 13.72
C GLU A 81 -1.56 6.68 12.29
N VAL A 82 -1.39 7.60 11.34
CA VAL A 82 -1.11 7.29 9.93
C VAL A 82 0.40 7.26 9.71
N ARG A 83 0.90 6.14 9.20
CA ARG A 83 2.33 5.90 8.94
C ARG A 83 2.58 5.63 7.47
N ASP A 84 3.59 6.29 6.93
CA ASP A 84 4.09 6.05 5.59
C ASP A 84 5.10 4.90 5.61
N LEU A 85 4.76 3.76 4.99
CA LEU A 85 5.63 2.59 4.96
C LEU A 85 6.68 2.65 3.84
N LEU A 86 6.53 3.57 2.88
CA LEU A 86 7.49 3.80 1.81
C LEU A 86 8.43 4.98 2.11
N ASP A 87 8.23 5.69 3.22
CA ASP A 87 9.12 6.78 3.62
C ASP A 87 10.49 6.23 4.03
N PRO A 88 11.58 6.57 3.30
CA PRO A 88 12.92 6.07 3.59
C PRO A 88 13.45 6.52 4.97
N SER A 89 12.88 7.58 5.55
CA SER A 89 13.28 8.07 6.88
C SER A 89 12.72 7.27 8.05
N SER A 90 11.68 6.46 7.81
CA SER A 90 11.00 5.64 8.84
C SER A 90 11.87 4.50 9.41
N VAL A 91 12.96 4.13 8.73
CA VAL A 91 13.82 2.98 9.07
C VAL A 91 14.91 3.34 10.11
N SER A 92 14.99 4.61 10.53
CA SER A 92 16.09 5.13 11.35
C SER A 92 15.64 5.63 12.73
N LYS A 93 15.39 4.70 13.67
CA LYS A 93 15.59 4.96 15.11
C LYS A 93 15.57 3.67 15.94
N PRO A 94 16.65 3.34 16.68
CA PRO A 94 16.57 2.41 17.79
C PRO A 94 15.80 3.09 18.94
N GLU A 95 14.85 2.36 19.54
CA GLU A 95 14.05 2.80 20.70
C GLU A 95 14.96 3.03 21.92
N THR A 96 15.34 4.29 22.19
CA THR A 96 15.77 4.67 23.55
C THR A 96 14.57 5.16 24.33
N ALA A 97 14.25 4.40 25.38
CA ALA A 97 13.22 4.70 26.37
C ALA A 97 13.44 6.11 26.95
N ASN A 98 12.51 7.02 26.67
CA ASN A 98 12.09 8.08 27.59
C ASN A 98 10.81 8.74 27.05
N GLY A 99 9.74 8.60 27.81
CA GLY A 99 8.38 9.02 27.45
C GLY A 99 8.21 10.53 27.34
N HIS A 100 8.52 11.08 26.17
CA HIS A 100 7.93 12.32 25.67
C HIS A 100 7.46 12.09 24.24
N SER A 101 6.13 12.01 24.09
CA SER A 101 5.39 12.03 22.84
C SER A 101 5.61 13.37 22.12
N GLY A 102 6.72 13.50 21.40
CA GLY A 102 7.03 14.63 20.55
C GLY A 102 7.02 14.18 19.08
N LYS A 103 6.14 14.78 18.29
CA LYS A 103 6.06 14.72 16.82
C LYS A 103 7.45 14.57 16.19
N MET A 104 7.79 13.37 15.72
CA MET A 104 9.08 13.13 15.07
C MET A 104 8.85 13.02 13.55
N THR A 105 8.44 14.13 12.94
CA THR A 105 8.58 14.38 11.51
C THR A 105 10.07 14.51 11.19
N THR A 106 10.52 13.97 10.07
CA THR A 106 11.75 14.45 9.43
C THR A 106 11.69 15.98 9.28
N PRO A 107 12.81 16.71 9.43
CA PRO A 107 12.83 18.13 9.11
C PRO A 107 12.44 18.31 7.64
N GLY A 108 11.22 18.79 7.37
CA GLY A 108 10.76 19.17 6.03
C GLY A 108 9.57 18.43 5.45
N LYS A 109 9.16 17.25 5.97
CA LYS A 109 7.97 16.56 5.46
C LYS A 109 6.76 16.82 6.38
N PRO A 110 5.67 17.43 5.87
CA PRO A 110 4.46 17.62 6.67
C PRO A 110 3.88 16.27 7.10
N PRO A 111 3.22 16.17 8.27
CA PRO A 111 2.54 14.95 8.68
C PRO A 111 1.48 14.55 7.64
N ILE A 112 1.25 13.24 7.46
CA ILE A 112 0.18 12.78 6.57
C ILE A 112 -1.16 13.30 7.08
N GLN A 113 -1.87 14.03 6.23
CA GLN A 113 -3.19 14.57 6.53
C GLN A 113 -4.24 13.91 5.64
N ILE A 114 -5.31 13.42 6.27
CA ILE A 114 -6.52 13.05 5.55
C ILE A 114 -7.21 14.34 5.11
N ARG A 115 -7.34 14.55 3.81
CA ARG A 115 -7.97 15.75 3.23
C ARG A 115 -9.09 15.36 2.28
N GLU A 116 -10.20 16.08 2.36
CA GLU A 116 -11.27 16.01 1.38
C GLU A 116 -11.03 17.06 0.29
N THR A 117 -11.02 16.63 -0.97
CA THR A 117 -10.96 17.55 -2.11
C THR A 117 -12.31 18.25 -2.30
N SER A 118 -12.34 19.32 -3.12
CA SER A 118 -13.58 20.03 -3.47
C SER A 118 -14.66 19.14 -4.08
N ASN A 119 -14.28 17.96 -4.59
CA ASN A 119 -15.16 17.01 -5.24
C ASN A 119 -15.59 15.88 -4.28
N GLY A 120 -15.29 16.00 -2.98
CA GLY A 120 -15.62 14.98 -1.97
C GLY A 120 -14.67 13.79 -1.91
N VAL A 121 -13.60 13.77 -2.71
CA VAL A 121 -12.62 12.67 -2.73
C VAL A 121 -11.67 12.81 -1.55
N ILE A 122 -11.54 11.76 -0.74
CA ILE A 122 -10.58 11.68 0.37
C ILE A 122 -9.19 11.34 -0.16
N THR A 123 -8.19 12.13 0.23
CA THR A 123 -6.78 12.03 -0.19
C THR A 123 -5.86 12.04 1.04
N LEU A 124 -4.68 11.45 0.90
CA LEU A 124 -3.64 11.45 1.94
C LEU A 124 -2.55 12.45 1.55
N ALA A 125 -2.70 13.70 1.97
CA ALA A 125 -1.70 14.73 1.66
C ALA A 125 -0.41 14.48 2.46
N GLY A 126 0.72 14.43 1.74
CA GLY A 126 2.05 14.21 2.33
C GLY A 126 2.49 12.75 2.38
N SER A 127 1.70 11.79 1.88
CA SER A 127 2.19 10.42 1.67
C SER A 127 3.21 10.35 0.55
N THR A 128 4.17 9.43 0.68
CA THR A 128 5.07 9.06 -0.41
C THR A 128 4.28 8.37 -1.52
N GLU A 129 4.40 8.90 -2.73
CA GLU A 129 3.92 8.28 -3.96
C GLU A 129 5.14 7.89 -4.80
N VAL A 130 5.32 6.59 -5.04
CA VAL A 130 6.43 6.07 -5.85
C VAL A 130 5.89 5.77 -7.24
N SER A 131 6.45 6.45 -8.26
CA SER A 131 6.18 6.09 -9.65
C SER A 131 6.85 4.76 -9.97
N VAL A 132 6.11 3.84 -10.57
CA VAL A 132 6.60 2.51 -10.95
C VAL A 132 6.25 2.23 -12.41
N THR A 133 7.21 1.67 -13.14
CA THR A 133 7.10 1.33 -14.56
C THR A 133 7.22 -0.16 -14.82
N THR A 134 7.70 -0.92 -13.83
CA THR A 134 7.88 -2.37 -13.92
C THR A 134 7.29 -3.12 -12.74
N LEU A 135 6.92 -4.38 -12.97
CA LEU A 135 6.50 -5.30 -11.92
C LEU A 135 7.54 -5.43 -10.79
N LYS A 136 8.83 -5.40 -11.15
CA LYS A 136 9.94 -5.50 -10.20
C LYS A 136 10.00 -4.28 -9.28
N GLU A 137 9.80 -3.08 -9.81
CA GLU A 137 9.77 -1.84 -9.01
C GLU A 137 8.60 -1.87 -8.03
N MET A 138 7.40 -2.25 -8.50
CA MET A 138 6.24 -2.37 -7.62
C MET A 138 6.42 -3.46 -6.55
N ALA A 139 7.07 -4.58 -6.89
CA ALA A 139 7.42 -5.62 -5.93
C ALA A 139 8.42 -5.13 -4.87
N ALA A 140 9.41 -4.32 -5.27
CA ALA A 140 10.34 -3.70 -4.32
C ALA A 140 9.62 -2.75 -3.35
N CYS A 141 8.64 -1.97 -3.81
CA CYS A 141 7.80 -1.15 -2.92
C CYS A 141 6.99 -2.02 -1.93
N LEU A 142 6.40 -3.11 -2.41
CA LEU A 142 5.64 -4.04 -1.56
C LEU A 142 6.54 -4.69 -0.50
N GLU A 143 7.75 -5.11 -0.87
CA GLU A 143 8.75 -5.69 0.02
C GLU A 143 9.22 -4.67 1.06
N GLN A 144 9.64 -3.47 0.62
CA GLN A 144 10.05 -2.38 1.50
C GLN A 144 8.96 -2.06 2.53
N GLY A 145 7.73 -1.80 2.08
CA GLY A 145 6.65 -1.45 2.99
C GLY A 145 6.27 -2.60 3.93
N SER A 146 6.39 -3.85 3.48
CA SER A 146 6.18 -5.03 4.33
C SER A 146 7.27 -5.17 5.39
N LEU A 147 8.53 -4.86 5.06
CA LEU A 147 9.64 -4.82 6.01
C LEU A 147 9.46 -3.69 7.03
N SER A 148 9.14 -2.47 6.58
CA SER A 148 8.84 -1.32 7.46
C SER A 148 7.71 -1.63 8.45
N ARG A 149 6.69 -2.34 7.99
CA ARG A 149 5.57 -2.77 8.86
C ARG A 149 6.02 -3.82 9.89
N ALA A 150 6.87 -4.76 9.50
CA ALA A 150 7.40 -5.80 10.39
C ALA A 150 8.33 -5.22 11.46
N THR A 151 9.19 -4.26 11.10
CA THR A 151 10.10 -3.59 12.05
C THR A 151 9.35 -2.66 13.00
N GLY A 152 8.32 -1.96 12.54
CA GLY A 152 7.46 -1.14 13.40
C GLY A 152 6.55 -1.93 14.35
N SER A 153 6.51 -3.27 14.24
CA SER A 153 5.67 -4.16 15.04
C SER A 153 6.44 -5.05 16.03
N THR A 154 7.74 -4.80 16.25
CA THR A 154 8.52 -5.48 17.30
C THR A 154 8.08 -5.17 18.74
N ASN A 155 7.11 -4.27 18.92
CA ASN A 155 6.31 -4.17 20.14
C ASN A 155 4.81 -4.43 19.85
N MET A 156 4.47 -5.72 19.88
CA MET A 156 3.15 -6.29 20.23
C MET A 156 1.96 -5.99 19.28
N ASN A 157 1.59 -7.03 18.52
CA ASN A 157 0.43 -7.20 17.63
C ASN A 157 -0.87 -6.51 18.08
N ASN A 158 -1.51 -5.69 17.21
CA ASN A 158 -2.91 -5.85 16.79
C ASN A 158 -3.35 -4.82 15.72
N GLN A 159 -4.00 -5.29 14.65
CA GLN A 159 -4.79 -4.54 13.65
C GLN A 159 -4.05 -3.55 12.73
N SER A 160 -3.64 -4.01 11.56
CA SER A 160 -3.37 -3.17 10.38
C SER A 160 -4.60 -3.20 9.45
N ARG A 161 -5.20 -2.05 9.17
CA ARG A 161 -6.16 -1.88 8.06
C ARG A 161 -5.35 -1.41 6.85
N LEU A 162 -5.45 -2.12 5.72
CA LEU A 162 -4.71 -1.80 4.50
C LEU A 162 -5.68 -1.32 3.42
N THR A 163 -5.47 -0.09 2.98
CA THR A 163 -6.09 0.51 1.79
C THR A 163 -5.00 0.71 0.75
N ILE A 164 -5.14 0.13 -0.43
CA ILE A 164 -4.24 0.38 -1.58
C ILE A 164 -5.01 1.29 -2.52
N HIS A 165 -4.46 2.48 -2.77
CA HIS A 165 -5.05 3.46 -3.67
C HIS A 165 -4.37 3.33 -5.05
N PHE A 166 -5.13 2.97 -6.07
CA PHE A 166 -4.69 3.07 -7.47
C PHE A 166 -5.30 4.36 -8.04
N SER A 167 -4.45 5.34 -8.38
CA SER A 167 -4.88 6.50 -9.16
C SER A 167 -4.45 6.30 -10.61
N SER A 168 -5.41 6.19 -11.52
CA SER A 168 -5.19 6.32 -12.96
C SER A 168 -5.52 7.76 -13.35
N LEU A 169 -4.52 8.52 -13.76
CA LEU A 169 -4.76 9.79 -14.47
C LEU A 169 -5.09 9.43 -15.93
N LEU A 170 -6.34 9.65 -16.32
CA LEU A 170 -6.74 9.83 -17.72
C LEU A 170 -6.41 11.27 -18.16
#